data_AF-A0A948RS32-F1
#
_entry.id   AF-A0A948RS32-F1
#
_cell.length_a   1.000
_cell.length_b   1.000
_cell.length_c   1.000
_cell.angle_alpha   90.00
_cell.angle_beta   90.00
_cell.angle_gamma   90.00
#
_symmetry.space_group_name_H-M   'P 1'
#
loop_
_entity.id
_entity.type
_entity.pdbx_description
1 polymer ?
#
loop_
_entity_poly.entity_id
_entity_poly.type
_entity_poly.pdbx_seq_one_letter_code
_entity_poly.pdbx_strand_id
1 'polypeptide(L)'
;MINQCTACHGSRIGEEYRGKHRDQIPGYKFDVHYGKNAQLGGKHCVNCHTGNEMHNGMGEERFAVSEMPRCEDCHGSVSEANVYHEEHWGELSCSVCHSQDYKNCNSCHPPTGLDTPSYLRFKIGKNPLPDSRSYEYVTLRHIPIAKDSFTGWGFPDLPEFNVMPTWKYAVPHNIQRWTARTDTTGGVSCSAVCHNSPATPEGFFLRQVDLNLLPDEAAANAPYIVPDTPPDQW
;
A
#
# COMPACT_ATOMS: atom_id res chain seq x y z
N MET A 1 12.49 -20.18 -4.09
CA MET A 1 11.45 -20.50 -3.08
C MET A 1 10.14 -19.71 -3.26
N ILE A 2 9.99 -18.87 -4.30
CA ILE A 2 8.80 -18.02 -4.47
C ILE A 2 7.46 -18.77 -4.54
N ASN A 3 7.41 -19.94 -5.16
CA ASN A 3 6.16 -20.66 -5.39
C ASN A 3 5.51 -21.12 -4.08
N GLN A 4 6.31 -21.43 -3.06
CA GLN A 4 5.78 -21.87 -1.75
C GLN A 4 5.01 -20.73 -1.08
N CYS A 5 5.57 -19.53 -1.05
CA CYS A 5 4.92 -18.35 -0.47
C CYS A 5 3.66 -17.96 -1.27
N THR A 6 3.77 -17.97 -2.61
CA THR A 6 2.68 -17.48 -3.47
C THR A 6 1.60 -18.52 -3.75
N ALA A 7 1.69 -19.73 -3.22
CA ALA A 7 0.56 -20.65 -3.20
C ALA A 7 -0.61 -20.04 -2.43
N CYS A 8 -0.32 -19.31 -1.33
CA CYS A 8 -1.31 -18.59 -0.53
C CYS A 8 -1.27 -17.08 -0.76
N HIS A 9 -0.09 -16.48 -0.95
CA HIS A 9 0.05 -15.03 -1.17
C HIS A 9 0.02 -14.63 -2.65
N GLY A 10 -0.43 -15.51 -3.54
CA GLY A 10 -0.29 -15.36 -5.00
C GLY A 10 -1.14 -14.28 -5.61
N SER A 11 -2.39 -14.15 -5.19
CA SER A 11 -3.42 -13.31 -5.82
C SER A 11 -3.22 -11.81 -5.62
N ARG A 12 -2.37 -11.40 -4.68
CA ARG A 12 -2.08 -10.00 -4.36
C ARG A 12 -0.60 -9.73 -4.43
N ILE A 13 0.12 -10.22 -3.42
CA ILE A 13 1.57 -10.02 -3.26
C ILE A 13 2.33 -10.64 -4.44
N GLY A 14 1.99 -11.88 -4.80
CA GLY A 14 2.65 -12.59 -5.88
C GLY A 14 2.38 -12.03 -7.28
N GLU A 15 1.26 -11.35 -7.50
CA GLU A 15 0.94 -10.68 -8.77
C GLU A 15 1.68 -9.36 -8.90
N GLU A 16 1.66 -8.54 -7.85
CA GLU A 16 2.41 -7.28 -7.74
C GLU A 16 3.91 -7.53 -7.93
N TYR A 17 4.48 -8.49 -7.19
CA TYR A 17 5.92 -8.79 -7.18
C TYR A 17 6.42 -9.23 -8.56
N ARG A 18 5.58 -9.97 -9.28
CA ARG A 18 5.94 -10.51 -10.61
C ARG A 18 5.52 -9.63 -11.78
N GLY A 19 4.92 -8.47 -11.54
CA GLY A 19 4.47 -7.59 -12.63
C GLY A 19 3.32 -8.18 -13.45
N LYS A 20 2.39 -8.91 -12.82
CA LYS A 20 1.27 -9.58 -13.51
C LYS A 20 0.16 -8.62 -13.95
N HIS A 21 0.22 -7.35 -13.55
CA HIS A 21 -0.75 -6.30 -13.91
C HIS A 21 -0.40 -5.52 -15.20
N ARG A 22 0.66 -5.89 -15.91
CA ARG A 22 1.11 -5.20 -17.15
C ARG A 22 0.08 -5.17 -18.28
N ASP A 23 -0.85 -6.12 -18.30
CA ASP A 23 -1.91 -6.17 -19.32
C ASP A 23 -3.09 -5.24 -18.93
N GLN A 24 -3.14 -4.77 -17.68
CA GLN A 24 -4.17 -3.87 -17.14
C GLN A 24 -3.67 -2.42 -17.05
N ILE A 25 -2.38 -2.22 -16.80
CA ILE A 25 -1.76 -0.90 -16.65
C ILE A 25 -0.56 -0.80 -17.61
N PRO A 26 -0.65 0.05 -18.65
CA PRO A 26 0.48 0.32 -19.53
C PRO A 26 1.73 0.76 -18.76
N GLY A 27 2.86 0.14 -19.05
CA GLY A 27 4.13 0.46 -18.39
C GLY A 27 4.31 -0.15 -17.00
N TYR A 28 3.37 -0.95 -16.49
CA TYR A 28 3.54 -1.66 -15.22
C TYR A 28 4.68 -2.67 -15.27
N LYS A 29 5.57 -2.61 -14.28
CA LYS A 29 6.77 -3.44 -14.19
C LYS A 29 6.69 -4.39 -13.00
N PHE A 30 7.45 -5.48 -13.07
CA PHE A 30 7.70 -6.33 -11.91
C PHE A 30 8.56 -5.57 -10.88
N ASP A 31 8.45 -5.93 -9.61
CA ASP A 31 9.25 -5.34 -8.54
C ASP A 31 10.76 -5.45 -8.82
N VAL A 32 11.52 -4.38 -8.61
CA VAL A 32 12.97 -4.37 -8.88
C VAL A 32 13.73 -5.45 -8.11
N HIS A 33 13.22 -5.90 -6.96
CA HIS A 33 13.78 -6.99 -6.16
C HIS A 33 13.36 -8.38 -6.66
N TYR A 34 12.26 -8.48 -7.42
CA TYR A 34 11.90 -9.71 -8.14
C TYR A 34 12.80 -9.94 -9.36
N GLY A 35 13.15 -8.85 -10.06
CA GLY A 35 13.98 -8.85 -11.26
C GLY A 35 15.36 -9.50 -11.08
N LYS A 36 16.14 -9.58 -12.17
CA LYS A 36 17.56 -9.99 -12.11
C LYS A 36 18.42 -8.92 -11.41
N ASN A 37 18.06 -8.48 -10.21
CA ASN A 37 19.00 -7.75 -9.37
C ASN A 37 20.15 -8.70 -9.07
N ALA A 38 21.33 -8.38 -9.61
CA ALA A 38 22.53 -9.21 -9.51
C ALA A 38 22.97 -9.45 -8.06
N GLN A 39 22.58 -8.57 -7.13
CA GLN A 39 22.97 -8.64 -5.72
C GLN A 39 22.14 -9.62 -4.90
N LEU A 40 20.85 -9.80 -5.24
CA LEU A 40 19.91 -10.63 -4.46
C LEU A 40 19.62 -11.99 -5.10
N GLY A 41 20.19 -12.29 -6.28
CA GLY A 41 19.86 -13.50 -7.04
C GLY A 41 18.43 -13.54 -7.62
N GLY A 42 17.61 -12.51 -7.32
CA GLY A 42 16.22 -12.34 -7.75
C GLY A 42 15.23 -13.40 -7.22
N LYS A 43 13.92 -13.13 -7.24
CA LYS A 43 12.86 -14.14 -7.04
C LYS A 43 12.82 -14.90 -5.69
N HIS A 44 13.35 -14.34 -4.60
CA HIS A 44 13.28 -14.97 -3.28
C HIS A 44 12.68 -14.01 -2.24
N CYS A 45 11.50 -14.34 -1.73
CA CYS A 45 10.86 -13.60 -0.62
C CYS A 45 11.79 -13.55 0.61
N VAL A 46 12.55 -14.62 0.81
CA VAL A 46 13.50 -14.79 1.93
C VAL A 46 14.74 -13.88 1.87
N ASN A 47 14.90 -13.11 0.80
CA ASN A 47 15.93 -12.08 0.75
C ASN A 47 15.59 -10.87 1.62
N CYS A 48 14.29 -10.64 1.86
CA CYS A 48 13.80 -9.63 2.80
C CYS A 48 13.23 -10.31 4.04
N HIS A 49 12.42 -11.36 3.85
CA HIS A 49 11.71 -12.04 4.94
C HIS A 49 12.55 -13.15 5.58
N THR A 50 13.12 -12.87 6.75
CA THR A 50 13.97 -13.84 7.44
C THR A 50 13.13 -14.90 8.18
N GLY A 51 13.71 -16.08 8.41
CA GLY A 51 13.05 -17.09 9.24
C GLY A 51 12.76 -16.60 10.66
N ASN A 52 13.62 -15.74 11.21
CA ASN A 52 13.44 -15.17 12.54
C ASN A 52 12.24 -14.21 12.59
N GLU A 53 12.10 -13.31 11.61
CA GLU A 53 10.90 -12.49 11.46
C GLU A 53 9.64 -13.36 11.43
N MET A 54 9.61 -14.35 10.53
CA MET A 54 8.39 -15.11 10.25
C MET A 54 7.96 -16.06 11.38
N HIS A 55 8.90 -16.56 12.18
CA HIS A 55 8.62 -17.61 13.17
C HIS A 55 8.83 -17.19 14.62
N ASN A 56 9.63 -16.15 14.87
CA ASN A 56 9.99 -15.70 16.22
C ASN A 56 9.64 -14.24 16.48
N GLY A 57 9.30 -13.46 15.44
CA GLY A 57 8.89 -12.08 15.57
C GLY A 57 7.63 -11.95 16.43
N MET A 58 7.66 -11.05 17.41
CA MET A 58 6.52 -10.76 18.28
C MET A 58 6.06 -9.32 18.09
N GLY A 59 4.74 -9.11 18.14
CA GLY A 59 4.11 -7.80 18.05
C GLY A 59 2.60 -7.94 18.15
N GLU A 60 1.91 -6.90 18.60
CA GLU A 60 0.44 -6.88 18.65
C GLU A 60 -0.17 -6.98 17.24
N GLU A 61 0.57 -6.48 16.25
CA GLU A 61 0.26 -6.61 14.83
C GLU A 61 1.55 -6.73 14.00
N ARG A 62 1.43 -7.12 12.73
CA ARG A 62 2.60 -7.50 11.90
C ARG A 62 3.62 -6.38 11.66
N PHE A 63 3.21 -5.12 11.72
CA PHE A 63 4.06 -3.95 11.58
C PHE A 63 4.67 -3.49 12.92
N ALA A 64 4.30 -4.09 14.04
CA ALA A 64 4.94 -3.87 15.34
C ALA A 64 6.16 -4.79 15.55
N VAL A 65 6.34 -5.80 14.69
CA VAL A 65 7.48 -6.73 14.76
C VAL A 65 8.78 -5.99 14.45
N SER A 66 9.73 -6.02 15.38
CA SER A 66 11.02 -5.32 15.25
C SER A 66 11.89 -5.84 14.11
N GLU A 67 11.87 -7.14 13.87
CA GLU A 67 12.68 -7.86 12.88
C GLU A 67 12.08 -7.83 11.47
N MET A 68 10.97 -7.13 11.29
CA MET A 68 10.35 -7.07 9.98
C MET A 68 11.22 -6.33 8.98
N PRO A 69 11.11 -6.66 7.68
CA PRO A 69 12.03 -6.11 6.68
C PRO A 69 11.93 -4.59 6.60
N ARG A 70 13.09 -3.93 6.60
CA ARG A 70 13.23 -2.50 6.33
C ARG A 70 13.99 -2.28 5.04
N CYS A 71 13.66 -1.21 4.31
CA CYS A 71 14.41 -0.82 3.12
C CYS A 71 15.86 -0.47 3.53
N GLU A 72 15.98 0.16 4.68
CA GLU A 72 17.19 0.67 5.32
C GLU A 72 18.15 -0.46 5.71
N ASP A 73 17.68 -1.68 5.94
CA ASP A 73 18.54 -2.85 6.24
C ASP A 73 19.51 -3.16 5.09
N CYS A 74 19.11 -2.86 3.84
CA CYS A 74 19.91 -3.06 2.64
C CYS A 74 20.45 -1.75 2.05
N HIS A 75 19.66 -0.67 2.14
CA HIS A 75 19.98 0.62 1.49
C HIS A 75 20.66 1.63 2.43
N GLY A 76 20.68 1.37 3.74
CA GLY A 76 21.12 2.33 4.75
C GLY A 76 20.21 3.56 4.82
N SER A 77 20.70 4.61 5.48
CA SER A 77 20.06 5.93 5.37
C SER A 77 20.43 6.56 4.03
N VAL A 78 19.41 6.98 3.29
CA VAL A 78 19.56 7.72 2.03
C VAL A 78 18.85 9.06 2.10
N SER A 79 18.67 9.61 3.31
CA SER A 79 17.97 10.88 3.58
C SER A 79 18.51 12.06 2.77
N GLU A 80 19.81 12.08 2.48
CA GLU A 80 20.49 13.16 1.73
C GLU A 80 20.85 12.72 0.30
N ALA A 81 20.27 11.63 -0.21
CA ALA A 81 20.65 11.11 -1.52
C ALA A 81 20.15 11.98 -2.68
N ASN A 82 19.13 12.81 -2.44
CA ASN A 82 18.59 13.80 -3.36
C ASN A 82 17.63 14.73 -2.60
N VAL A 83 17.29 15.85 -3.23
CA VAL A 83 16.36 16.86 -2.69
C VAL A 83 15.00 16.27 -2.25
N TYR A 84 14.47 15.24 -2.91
CA TYR A 84 13.17 14.68 -2.53
C TYR A 84 13.23 13.85 -1.26
N HIS A 85 14.35 13.15 -1.04
CA HIS A 85 14.59 12.50 0.23
C HIS A 85 14.80 13.56 1.32
N GLU A 86 15.57 14.60 1.07
CA GLU A 86 15.80 15.66 2.07
C GLU A 86 14.47 16.29 2.56
N GLU A 87 13.53 16.52 1.65
CA GLU A 87 12.23 17.12 1.99
C GLU A 87 11.25 16.14 2.67
N HIS A 88 11.22 14.86 2.28
CA HIS A 88 10.14 13.93 2.70
C HIS A 88 10.60 12.79 3.62
N TRP A 89 11.89 12.69 3.91
CA TRP A 89 12.45 11.58 4.68
C TRP A 89 11.83 11.52 6.07
N GLY A 90 11.33 10.34 6.44
CA GLY A 90 10.69 10.11 7.74
C GLY A 90 9.22 10.54 7.81
N GLU A 91 8.76 11.44 6.93
CA GLU A 91 7.34 11.84 6.85
C GLU A 91 6.55 10.90 5.94
N LEU A 92 7.07 10.62 4.73
CA LEU A 92 6.44 9.71 3.78
C LEU A 92 7.06 8.32 3.86
N SER A 93 6.24 7.26 3.92
CA SER A 93 6.76 5.90 3.77
C SER A 93 7.40 5.72 2.38
N CYS A 94 8.49 4.96 2.27
CA CYS A 94 9.22 4.78 1.00
C CYS A 94 8.31 4.32 -0.16
N SER A 95 7.28 3.51 0.13
CA SER A 95 6.31 3.04 -0.85
C SER A 95 5.49 4.17 -1.48
N VAL A 96 5.35 5.33 -0.84
CA VAL A 96 4.64 6.50 -1.42
C VAL A 96 5.29 6.95 -2.72
N CYS A 97 6.63 6.91 -2.82
CA CYS A 97 7.34 7.26 -4.04
C CYS A 97 7.60 6.04 -4.93
N HIS A 98 7.90 4.90 -4.30
CA HIS A 98 8.46 3.76 -5.02
C HIS A 98 7.43 2.71 -5.44
N SER A 99 6.17 2.76 -4.98
CA SER A 99 5.14 1.79 -5.38
C SER A 99 4.41 2.22 -6.66
N GLN A 100 4.07 1.23 -7.47
CA GLN A 100 3.14 1.39 -8.60
C GLN A 100 1.69 1.21 -8.12
N ASP A 101 0.70 1.29 -9.01
CA ASP A 101 -0.68 0.91 -8.65
C ASP A 101 -0.74 -0.52 -8.11
N TYR A 102 -1.62 -0.77 -7.16
CA TYR A 102 -1.74 -2.09 -6.55
C TYR A 102 -3.19 -2.47 -6.33
N LYS A 103 -3.40 -3.75 -6.04
CA LYS A 103 -4.75 -4.32 -5.97
C LYS A 103 -5.49 -3.84 -4.73
N ASN A 104 -6.63 -3.20 -4.92
CA ASN A 104 -7.59 -2.89 -3.89
C ASN A 104 -8.78 -3.83 -4.05
N CYS A 105 -9.43 -4.13 -2.93
CA CYS A 105 -10.62 -4.98 -2.93
C CYS A 105 -11.86 -4.12 -2.69
N ASN A 106 -13.01 -4.78 -2.65
CA ASN A 106 -14.31 -4.21 -2.30
C ASN A 106 -15.02 -5.14 -1.32
N SER A 107 -16.25 -4.79 -0.95
CA SER A 107 -17.18 -5.62 -0.19
C SER A 107 -17.10 -7.10 -0.55
N CYS A 108 -17.04 -7.93 0.50
CA CYS A 108 -16.88 -9.37 0.40
C CYS A 108 -17.89 -10.06 1.32
N HIS A 109 -18.66 -10.98 0.76
CA HIS A 109 -19.69 -11.75 1.46
C HIS A 109 -19.43 -13.24 1.32
N PRO A 110 -18.77 -13.89 2.30
CA PRO A 110 -18.67 -15.34 2.32
C PRO A 110 -20.05 -16.01 2.41
N PRO A 111 -20.28 -17.14 1.70
CA PRO A 111 -19.32 -17.86 0.85
C PRO A 111 -19.24 -17.35 -0.60
N THR A 112 -20.03 -16.35 -0.98
CA THR A 112 -20.16 -15.82 -2.35
C THR A 112 -18.88 -15.15 -2.86
N GLY A 113 -18.12 -14.50 -1.97
CA GLY A 113 -16.86 -13.83 -2.31
C GLY A 113 -17.05 -12.33 -2.51
N LEU A 114 -16.28 -11.72 -3.43
CA LEU A 114 -16.35 -10.27 -3.69
C LEU A 114 -17.64 -9.91 -4.43
N ASP A 115 -18.33 -8.86 -3.97
CA ASP A 115 -19.52 -8.33 -4.65
C ASP A 115 -19.14 -7.66 -5.98
N THR A 116 -18.00 -6.97 -5.97
CA THR A 116 -17.44 -6.31 -7.14
C THR A 116 -15.97 -6.70 -7.31
N PRO A 117 -15.47 -6.82 -8.57
CA PRO A 117 -14.09 -7.20 -8.81
C PRO A 117 -13.09 -6.28 -8.10
N SER A 118 -11.97 -6.85 -7.66
CA SER A 118 -10.82 -6.07 -7.23
C SER A 118 -10.34 -5.15 -8.35
N TYR A 119 -9.80 -3.99 -8.00
CA TYR A 119 -9.34 -2.97 -8.94
C TYR A 119 -7.92 -2.54 -8.62
N LEU A 120 -7.22 -1.96 -9.59
CA LEU A 120 -5.89 -1.40 -9.36
C LEU A 120 -5.99 0.10 -9.11
N ARG A 121 -5.45 0.55 -7.99
CA ARG A 121 -5.38 1.98 -7.65
C ARG A 121 -4.25 2.23 -6.67
N PHE A 122 -3.62 3.37 -6.78
CA PHE A 122 -2.67 3.89 -5.83
C PHE A 122 -3.35 4.89 -4.88
N LYS A 123 -3.20 4.71 -3.57
CA LYS A 123 -3.78 5.60 -2.56
C LYS A 123 -2.78 5.90 -1.42
N ILE A 124 -2.66 7.17 -1.07
CA ILE A 124 -1.89 7.73 0.03
C ILE A 124 -2.89 8.27 1.05
N GLY A 125 -2.71 7.97 2.32
CA GLY A 125 -3.46 8.61 3.40
C GLY A 125 -2.61 8.76 4.65
N LYS A 126 -3.21 9.29 5.70
CA LYS A 126 -2.54 9.36 7.00
C LYS A 126 -2.37 7.97 7.58
N ASN A 127 -1.28 7.79 8.32
CA ASN A 127 -0.90 6.50 8.84
C ASN A 127 -1.85 6.01 9.96
N PRO A 128 -2.51 4.84 9.79
CA PRO A 128 -3.36 4.26 10.84
C PRO A 128 -2.57 3.53 11.94
N LEU A 129 -1.23 3.45 11.83
CA LEU A 129 -0.36 2.73 12.75
C LEU A 129 0.88 3.58 13.12
N PRO A 130 0.71 4.78 13.69
CA PRO A 130 1.83 5.69 14.00
C PRO A 130 2.81 5.11 15.03
N ASP A 131 2.33 4.30 15.97
CA ASP A 131 3.16 3.67 17.01
C ASP A 131 4.07 2.57 16.43
N SER A 132 3.61 1.87 15.38
CA SER A 132 4.36 0.83 14.69
C SER A 132 5.26 1.38 13.58
N ARG A 133 4.84 2.48 12.94
CA ARG A 133 5.50 3.12 11.80
C ARG A 133 5.44 4.63 12.01
N SER A 134 6.58 5.31 12.12
CA SER A 134 6.61 6.74 12.44
C SER A 134 6.23 7.68 11.28
N TYR A 135 5.94 7.15 10.09
CA TYR A 135 5.54 7.96 8.93
C TYR A 135 4.21 8.67 9.17
N GLU A 136 4.07 9.89 8.68
CA GLU A 136 2.81 10.63 8.69
C GLU A 136 1.88 10.13 7.57
N TYR A 137 2.42 9.96 6.35
CA TYR A 137 1.67 9.52 5.18
C TYR A 137 2.21 8.23 4.59
N VAL A 138 1.28 7.35 4.25
CA VAL A 138 1.58 5.96 3.89
C VAL A 138 0.72 5.51 2.71
N THR A 139 1.16 4.49 1.99
CA THR A 139 0.27 3.82 1.04
C THR A 139 -0.82 3.04 1.79
N LEU A 140 -2.08 3.19 1.37
CA LEU A 140 -3.23 2.52 1.95
C LEU A 140 -3.88 1.57 0.96
N ARG A 141 -4.46 0.48 1.45
CA ARG A 141 -5.18 -0.50 0.64
C ARG A 141 -6.57 -0.75 1.21
N HIS A 142 -7.57 -0.71 0.33
CA HIS A 142 -8.92 -1.09 0.69
C HIS A 142 -9.03 -2.62 0.81
N ILE A 143 -9.48 -3.09 1.97
CA ILE A 143 -9.60 -4.52 2.30
C ILE A 143 -10.96 -5.08 1.89
N PRO A 144 -11.08 -6.41 1.68
CA PRO A 144 -12.33 -7.01 1.27
C PRO A 144 -13.29 -7.24 2.45
N ILE A 145 -14.04 -6.22 2.87
CA ILE A 145 -15.02 -6.32 3.95
C ILE A 145 -16.21 -5.37 3.73
N ALA A 146 -17.35 -5.73 4.27
CA ALA A 146 -18.56 -4.92 4.37
C ALA A 146 -19.17 -5.11 5.77
N LYS A 147 -20.06 -4.20 6.18
CA LYS A 147 -20.71 -4.27 7.49
C LYS A 147 -21.51 -5.56 7.66
N ASP A 148 -22.13 -6.03 6.58
CA ASP A 148 -22.95 -7.23 6.48
C ASP A 148 -22.20 -8.45 5.93
N SER A 149 -20.86 -8.39 5.86
CA SER A 149 -19.99 -9.45 5.30
C SER A 149 -20.39 -10.88 5.69
N PHE A 150 -20.80 -11.10 6.94
CA PHE A 150 -21.05 -12.43 7.49
C PHE A 150 -22.53 -12.84 7.51
N THR A 151 -23.40 -12.12 6.78
CA THR A 151 -24.84 -12.44 6.69
C THR A 151 -25.07 -13.85 6.17
N GLY A 152 -24.25 -14.31 5.20
CA GLY A 152 -24.31 -15.67 4.67
C GLY A 152 -24.01 -16.77 5.70
N TRP A 153 -23.42 -16.42 6.85
CA TRP A 153 -23.16 -17.32 7.98
C TRP A 153 -24.10 -17.09 9.17
N GLY A 154 -25.17 -16.31 8.99
CA GLY A 154 -26.18 -16.03 10.02
C GLY A 154 -25.82 -14.87 10.95
N PHE A 155 -24.79 -14.09 10.64
CA PHE A 155 -24.44 -12.87 11.37
C PHE A 155 -24.90 -11.65 10.55
N PRO A 156 -26.02 -11.01 10.91
CA PRO A 156 -26.63 -10.00 10.06
C PRO A 156 -25.76 -8.76 9.88
N ASP A 157 -24.92 -8.44 10.86
CA ASP A 157 -24.05 -7.26 10.85
C ASP A 157 -22.81 -7.46 11.74
N LEU A 158 -21.77 -6.67 11.46
CA LEU A 158 -20.62 -6.41 12.32
C LEU A 158 -20.94 -5.20 13.23
N PRO A 159 -21.33 -5.39 14.49
CA PRO A 159 -21.77 -4.28 15.35
C PRO A 159 -20.66 -3.25 15.62
N GLU A 160 -19.41 -3.72 15.69
CA GLU A 160 -18.22 -2.90 15.93
C GLU A 160 -17.45 -2.60 14.64
N PHE A 161 -18.12 -2.54 13.49
CA PHE A 161 -17.46 -2.36 12.18
C PHE A 161 -16.54 -1.14 12.14
N ASN A 162 -16.92 -0.06 12.82
CA ASN A 162 -16.20 1.22 12.78
C ASN A 162 -14.97 1.28 13.70
N VAL A 163 -14.69 0.25 14.52
CA VAL A 163 -13.54 0.28 15.44
C VAL A 163 -12.20 0.14 14.72
N MET A 164 -12.22 -0.26 13.44
CA MET A 164 -11.02 -0.46 12.63
C MET A 164 -11.23 0.08 11.20
N PRO A 165 -10.27 0.80 10.60
CA PRO A 165 -10.42 1.31 9.24
C PRO A 165 -10.46 0.17 8.21
N THR A 166 -11.15 0.38 7.09
CA THR A 166 -11.11 -0.53 5.93
C THR A 166 -9.97 -0.18 4.97
N TRP A 167 -9.49 1.06 4.99
CA TRP A 167 -8.23 1.47 4.36
C TRP A 167 -7.06 1.21 5.31
N LYS A 168 -6.36 0.10 5.07
CA LYS A 168 -5.25 -0.36 5.93
C LYS A 168 -3.90 0.08 5.41
N TYR A 169 -2.93 0.29 6.31
CA TYR A 169 -1.51 0.43 5.97
C TYR A 169 -1.08 -0.70 5.02
N ALA A 170 -0.45 -0.31 3.91
CA ALA A 170 -0.02 -1.21 2.86
C ALA A 170 1.49 -1.13 2.63
N VAL A 171 2.06 -2.27 2.27
CA VAL A 171 3.42 -2.39 1.72
C VAL A 171 3.31 -3.16 0.39
N PRO A 172 2.94 -2.47 -0.70
CA PRO A 172 2.84 -3.09 -2.02
C PRO A 172 4.18 -3.70 -2.44
N HIS A 173 4.14 -4.89 -3.04
CA HIS A 173 5.35 -5.57 -3.51
C HIS A 173 5.56 -5.28 -4.99
N ASN A 174 5.69 -4.01 -5.37
CA ASN A 174 5.83 -3.59 -6.76
C ASN A 174 6.82 -2.43 -6.91
N ILE A 175 7.81 -2.39 -6.03
CA ILE A 175 8.78 -1.30 -5.86
C ILE A 175 9.54 -1.05 -7.17
N GLN A 176 9.64 0.22 -7.56
CA GLN A 176 10.47 0.72 -8.65
C GLN A 176 11.37 1.85 -8.14
N ARG A 177 12.55 2.00 -8.75
CA ARG A 177 13.40 3.17 -8.52
C ARG A 177 12.64 4.46 -8.87
N TRP A 178 12.00 4.48 -10.04
CA TRP A 178 11.11 5.54 -10.49
C TRP A 178 9.81 4.92 -11.00
N THR A 179 8.70 5.45 -10.53
CA THR A 179 7.36 5.06 -10.98
C THR A 179 6.84 6.09 -11.98
N ALA A 180 5.72 5.82 -12.65
CA ALA A 180 5.06 6.81 -13.50
C ALA A 180 4.68 8.11 -12.74
N ARG A 181 4.64 8.08 -11.39
CA ARG A 181 4.31 9.23 -10.54
C ARG A 181 5.52 10.08 -10.16
N THR A 182 6.71 9.47 -10.18
CA THR A 182 7.95 10.09 -9.69
C THR A 182 9.03 10.20 -10.76
N ASP A 183 8.76 9.76 -11.98
CA ASP A 183 9.68 9.87 -13.10
C ASP A 183 9.73 11.33 -13.59
N THR A 184 10.87 11.99 -13.35
CA THR A 184 11.12 13.39 -13.74
C THR A 184 11.91 13.51 -15.05
N THR A 185 12.20 12.40 -15.74
CA THR A 185 13.01 12.44 -16.97
C THR A 185 12.34 13.19 -18.12
N GLY A 186 11.04 13.43 -18.05
CA GLY A 186 10.25 14.23 -19.00
C GLY A 186 10.16 15.73 -18.66
N GLY A 187 10.87 16.24 -17.65
CA GLY A 187 10.91 17.67 -17.30
C GLY A 187 9.76 18.18 -16.43
N VAL A 188 8.87 17.31 -15.97
CA VAL A 188 7.83 17.62 -14.97
C VAL A 188 8.37 17.29 -13.57
N SER A 189 8.17 18.17 -12.59
CA SER A 189 8.54 17.90 -11.20
C SER A 189 7.62 16.83 -10.60
N CYS A 190 8.13 15.97 -9.71
CA CYS A 190 7.29 14.99 -9.02
C CYS A 190 6.22 15.66 -8.14
N SER A 191 6.51 16.86 -7.61
CA SER A 191 5.54 17.68 -6.87
C SER A 191 4.31 18.03 -7.71
N ALA A 192 4.49 18.35 -8.99
CA ALA A 192 3.37 18.66 -9.88
C ALA A 192 2.42 17.47 -10.08
N VAL A 193 2.94 16.24 -9.95
CA VAL A 193 2.14 15.01 -10.10
C VAL A 193 1.44 14.63 -8.79
N CYS A 194 2.11 14.83 -7.64
CA CYS A 194 1.56 14.42 -6.34
C CYS A 194 0.78 15.53 -5.64
N HIS A 195 1.34 16.72 -5.45
CA HIS A 195 0.70 17.77 -4.63
C HIS A 195 -0.55 18.32 -5.32
N ASN A 196 -0.53 18.41 -6.65
CA ASN A 196 -1.70 18.79 -7.45
C ASN A 196 -2.59 17.59 -7.81
N SER A 197 -2.45 16.45 -7.13
CA SER A 197 -3.31 15.29 -7.38
C SER A 197 -4.78 15.69 -7.15
N PRO A 198 -5.69 15.42 -8.10
CA PRO A 198 -7.06 15.94 -8.05
C PRO A 198 -7.85 15.30 -6.91
N ALA A 199 -8.79 16.05 -6.33
CA ALA A 199 -9.74 15.55 -5.32
C ALA A 199 -10.85 14.72 -5.98
N THR A 200 -10.47 13.63 -6.65
CA THR A 200 -11.37 12.63 -7.24
C THR A 200 -10.96 11.22 -6.80
N PRO A 201 -11.83 10.21 -6.97
CA PRO A 201 -11.49 8.81 -6.64
C PRO A 201 -10.26 8.27 -7.40
N GLU A 202 -9.95 8.84 -8.56
CA GLU A 202 -8.77 8.51 -9.36
C GLU A 202 -7.48 9.19 -8.86
N GLY A 203 -7.62 10.26 -8.06
CA GLY A 203 -6.52 10.93 -7.40
C GLY A 203 -5.79 10.02 -6.41
N PHE A 204 -4.56 10.39 -6.07
CA PHE A 204 -3.67 9.56 -5.27
C PHE A 204 -3.91 9.68 -3.78
N PHE A 205 -4.56 10.74 -3.31
CA PHE A 205 -4.88 10.86 -1.90
C PHE A 205 -6.22 10.21 -1.58
N LEU A 206 -6.30 9.53 -0.44
CA LEU A 206 -7.56 9.12 0.17
C LEU A 206 -8.22 10.38 0.73
N ARG A 207 -9.37 10.77 0.19
CA ARG A 207 -10.05 12.03 0.47
C ARG A 207 -11.52 11.81 0.81
N GLN A 208 -12.20 12.90 1.19
CA GLN A 208 -13.64 12.84 1.48
C GLN A 208 -14.45 12.30 0.30
N VAL A 209 -14.04 12.60 -0.94
CA VAL A 209 -14.67 12.06 -2.14
C VAL A 209 -14.64 10.53 -2.21
N ASP A 210 -13.60 9.88 -1.68
CA ASP A 210 -13.52 8.42 -1.61
C ASP A 210 -14.51 7.87 -0.56
N LEU A 211 -14.62 8.53 0.60
CA LEU A 211 -15.55 8.14 1.66
C LEU A 211 -17.02 8.31 1.26
N ASN A 212 -17.31 9.31 0.42
CA ASN A 212 -18.67 9.52 -0.10
C ASN A 212 -19.16 8.34 -0.96
N LEU A 213 -18.25 7.55 -1.53
CA LEU A 213 -18.58 6.34 -2.28
C LEU A 213 -18.79 5.10 -1.38
N LEU A 214 -18.35 5.17 -0.12
CA LEU A 214 -18.34 4.08 0.84
C LEU A 214 -18.95 4.56 2.18
N PRO A 215 -20.24 4.94 2.21
CA PRO A 215 -20.85 5.61 3.36
C PRO A 215 -20.81 4.77 4.64
N ASP A 216 -20.93 3.45 4.54
CA ASP A 216 -20.88 2.54 5.68
C ASP A 216 -19.48 2.45 6.32
N GLU A 217 -18.44 2.83 5.57
CA GLU A 217 -17.05 2.79 6.02
C GLU A 217 -16.49 4.18 6.36
N ALA A 218 -17.23 5.25 6.02
CA ALA A 218 -16.76 6.61 6.12
C ALA A 218 -16.32 6.97 7.54
N ALA A 219 -17.09 6.58 8.55
CA ALA A 219 -16.77 6.86 9.95
C ALA A 219 -15.45 6.22 10.40
N ALA A 220 -15.21 4.97 10.00
CA ALA A 220 -13.99 4.22 10.35
C ALA A 220 -12.73 4.82 9.70
N ASN A 221 -12.88 5.48 8.55
CA ASN A 221 -11.77 5.95 7.73
C ASN A 221 -11.54 7.47 7.79
N ALA A 222 -12.49 8.25 8.30
CA ALA A 222 -12.41 9.71 8.37
C ALA A 222 -11.11 10.25 9.01
N PRO A 223 -10.53 9.63 10.06
CA PRO A 223 -9.25 10.11 10.61
C PRO A 223 -8.05 9.98 9.66
N TYR A 224 -8.14 9.12 8.64
CA TYR A 224 -7.01 8.72 7.80
C TYR A 224 -6.97 9.40 6.43
N ILE A 225 -7.93 10.28 6.14
CA ILE A 225 -7.96 11.03 4.88
C ILE A 225 -6.94 12.18 4.89
N VAL A 226 -6.50 12.55 3.69
CA VAL A 226 -5.77 13.80 3.43
C VAL A 226 -6.79 14.88 3.09
N PRO A 227 -6.60 16.14 3.54
CA PRO A 227 -7.45 17.24 3.12
C PRO A 227 -7.50 17.42 1.59
N ASP A 228 -8.63 17.94 1.08
CA ASP A 228 -8.80 18.19 -0.36
C ASP A 228 -7.84 19.27 -0.87
N THR A 229 -7.59 20.27 -0.04
CA THR A 229 -6.54 21.27 -0.26
C THR A 229 -5.28 20.83 0.48
N PRO A 230 -4.18 20.53 -0.23
CA PRO A 230 -2.88 20.34 0.40
C PRO A 230 -2.56 21.47 1.38
N PRO A 231 -1.85 21.20 2.49
CA PRO A 231 -1.27 22.26 3.32
C PRO A 231 -0.51 23.29 2.47
N ASP A 232 -0.56 24.58 2.84
CA ASP A 232 0.11 25.68 2.11
C ASP A 232 1.64 25.49 1.97
N GLN A 233 2.20 24.60 2.77
CA GLN A 233 3.62 24.22 2.82
C GLN A 233 3.99 23.07 1.88
N TRP A 234 3.04 22.53 1.11
CA TRP A 234 3.27 21.52 0.05
C TRP A 234 3.47 22.19 -1.31
#